data_AF-A0A965I9L2-F1
#
_entry.id   AF-A0A965I9L2-F1
#
_cell.length_a   1.000
_cell.length_b   1.000
_cell.length_c   1.000
_cell.angle_alpha   90.00
_cell.angle_beta   90.00
_cell.angle_gamma   90.00
#
_symmetry.space_group_name_H-M   'P 1'
#
loop_
_entity.id
_entity.type
_entity.pdbx_description
1 polymer ?
#
loop_
_entity_poly.entity_id
_entity_poly.type
_entity_poly.pdbx_seq_one_letter_code
_entity_poly.pdbx_strand_id
1 'polypeptide(L)' 'MVYRILFRLLVPSFATVFLLLGCGMKGPLYIPTEPEAKDRATLPQILTPSLPTNKTP' A
#
# COMPACT_ATOMS: atom_id res chain seq x y z
N MET A 1 21.18 -32.33 -2.69
CA MET A 1 20.20 -32.37 -1.58
C MET A 1 20.00 -31.01 -0.90
N VAL A 2 21.06 -30.24 -0.63
CA VAL A 2 21.01 -28.90 0.01
C VAL A 2 20.03 -27.94 -0.65
N TYR A 3 20.01 -27.88 -1.99
CA TYR A 3 19.11 -27.00 -2.75
C TYR A 3 17.61 -27.31 -2.55
N ARG A 4 17.26 -28.57 -2.28
CA ARG A 4 15.87 -29.03 -2.07
C ARG A 4 15.34 -28.60 -0.70
N ILE A 5 16.22 -28.53 0.30
CA ILE A 5 15.90 -28.05 1.65
C ILE A 5 15.76 -26.53 1.63
N LEU A 6 16.68 -25.84 0.95
CA LEU A 6 16.63 -24.38 0.81
C LEU A 6 15.32 -23.92 0.14
N PHE A 7 14.94 -24.53 -0.99
CA PHE A 7 13.73 -24.17 -1.71
C PHE A 7 12.45 -24.40 -0.89
N ARG A 8 12.37 -25.51 -0.13
CA ARG A 8 11.16 -25.83 0.65
C ARG A 8 10.94 -24.93 1.86
N LEU A 9 12.00 -24.35 2.43
CA LEU A 9 11.89 -23.51 3.63
C LEU A 9 11.89 -22.00 3.30
N LEU A 10 12.62 -21.60 2.24
CA LEU A 10 12.77 -20.20 1.89
C LEU A 10 11.56 -19.65 1.13
N VAL A 11 10.95 -20.44 0.22
CA VAL A 11 9.84 -19.96 -0.62
C VAL A 11 8.57 -19.60 0.16
N PRO A 12 8.04 -20.43 1.08
CA PRO A 12 6.79 -20.11 1.77
C PRO A 12 6.91 -18.95 2.76
N SER A 13 8.10 -18.75 3.36
CA SER A 13 8.34 -17.67 4.33
C SER A 13 8.43 -16.29 3.67
N PHE A 14 9.06 -16.21 2.50
CA PHE A 14 9.10 -14.96 1.73
C PHE A 14 7.73 -14.56 1.18
N ALA A 15 6.92 -15.53 0.73
CA ALA A 15 5.60 -15.25 0.17
C ALA A 15 4.66 -14.56 1.18
N THR A 16 4.64 -14.99 2.44
CA THR A 16 3.85 -14.35 3.51
C THR A 16 4.33 -12.94 3.78
N VAL A 17 5.64 -12.71 3.88
CA VAL A 17 6.17 -11.35 4.13
C VAL A 17 5.78 -10.39 3.00
N PHE A 18 5.86 -10.82 1.73
CA PHE A 18 5.45 -9.99 0.60
C PHE A 18 3.94 -9.67 0.59
N LEU A 19 3.08 -10.63 0.96
CA LEU A 19 1.64 -10.41 1.10
C LEU A 19 1.32 -9.37 2.18
N LEU A 20 2.02 -9.41 3.32
CA LEU A 20 1.86 -8.43 4.39
C LEU A 20 2.37 -7.04 3.98
N LEU A 21 3.52 -6.97 3.29
CA LEU A 21 4.07 -5.70 2.80
C LEU A 21 3.19 -5.07 1.70
N GLY A 22 2.51 -5.87 0.89
CA GLY A 22 1.57 -5.42 -0.14
C GLY A 22 0.27 -4.83 0.42
N CYS A 23 -0.14 -5.26 1.62
CA CYS A 23 -1.38 -4.80 2.25
C CYS A 23 -1.19 -3.38 2.82
N GLY A 24 -1.55 -2.37 2.02
CA GLY A 24 -1.46 -0.95 2.43
C GLY A 24 -0.30 -0.18 1.82
N MET A 25 0.33 -0.70 0.76
CA MET A 25 1.29 0.08 -0.03
C MET A 25 0.60 1.34 -0.57
N LYS A 26 0.96 2.49 -0.02
CA LYS A 26 0.58 3.79 -0.58
C LYS A 26 1.33 3.98 -1.90
N GLY A 27 0.68 3.62 -3.00
CA GLY A 27 1.12 3.99 -4.34
C GLY A 27 1.04 5.51 -4.55
N PRO A 28 1.50 6.02 -5.70
CA PRO A 28 1.29 7.43 -6.05
C PRO A 28 -0.19 7.77 -5.88
N LEU A 29 -0.47 8.90 -5.21
CA LEU A 29 -1.82 9.39 -4.97
C LEU A 29 -2.44 9.74 -6.34
N TYR A 30 -3.09 8.75 -6.95
CA TYR A 30 -3.79 8.94 -8.20
C TYR A 30 -5.15 9.56 -7.87
N ILE A 31 -5.30 10.84 -8.20
CA ILE A 31 -6.59 11.53 -8.17
C ILE A 31 -7.22 11.30 -9.54
N PRO A 32 -8.27 10.45 -9.64
CA PRO A 32 -8.86 10.15 -10.92
C PRO A 32 -9.52 11.41 -11.49
N THR A 33 -9.14 11.82 -12.70
CA THR A 33 -9.75 12.95 -13.43
C THR A 33 -10.86 12.50 -14.40
N GLU A 34 -11.15 11.20 -14.45
CA GLU A 34 -12.21 10.60 -15.26
C GLU A 34 -13.60 11.07 -14.78
N PRO A 35 -14.57 11.31 -15.67
CA PRO A 35 -15.91 11.78 -15.30
C PRO A 35 -16.65 10.79 -14.38
N GLU A 36 -16.33 9.49 -14.46
CA GLU A 36 -16.89 8.42 -13.61
C GLU A 36 -16.43 8.50 -12.14
N ALA A 37 -15.35 9.25 -11.85
CA ALA A 37 -14.89 9.49 -10.50
C ALA A 37 -15.71 10.59 -9.78
N LYS A 38 -16.54 11.33 -10.51
CA LYS A 38 -17.38 12.40 -9.96
C LYS A 38 -18.49 11.87 -9.05
N ASP A 39 -18.95 10.64 -9.29
CA ASP A 39 -19.98 9.96 -8.51
C ASP A 39 -19.40 8.94 -7.50
N ARG A 40 -18.07 8.87 -7.37
CA ARG A 40 -17.42 8.17 -6.25
C ARG A 40 -17.62 9.02 -4.99
N ALA A 41 -17.74 8.36 -3.84
CA ALA A 41 -17.91 9.05 -2.57
C ALA A 41 -16.77 10.06 -2.34
N THR A 42 -17.11 11.36 -2.33
CA THR A 42 -16.19 12.43 -1.91
C THR A 42 -15.74 12.14 -0.49
N LEU A 43 -14.43 12.27 -0.23
CA LEU A 43 -13.87 12.09 1.10
C LEU A 43 -14.55 13.09 2.07
N PRO A 44 -15.37 12.65 3.04
CA PRO A 44 -15.94 13.56 4.01
C PRO A 44 -14.83 14.22 4.82
N GLN A 45 -14.98 15.52 5.11
CA GLN A 45 -13.95 16.33 5.76
C GLN A 45 -13.55 15.83 7.16
N ILE A 46 -14.36 14.97 7.77
CA ILE A 46 -14.04 14.29 9.04
C ILE A 46 -12.85 13.33 8.88
N LEU A 47 -12.62 12.80 7.68
CA LEU A 47 -11.54 11.87 7.36
C LEU A 47 -10.27 12.56 6.86
N THR A 48 -10.24 13.90 6.76
CA THR A 48 -8.99 14.60 6.40
C THR A 48 -8.06 14.59 7.62
N PRO A 49 -6.92 13.88 7.57
CA PRO A 49 -5.99 13.88 8.68
C PRO A 49 -5.33 15.26 8.82
N SER A 50 -5.16 15.72 10.04
CA SER A 50 -4.30 16.88 10.34
C SER A 50 -2.84 16.48 10.06
N LEU A 51 -2.37 16.75 8.85
CA LEU A 51 -0.98 16.54 8.49
C LEU A 51 -0.09 17.49 9.32
N PRO A 52 1.00 16.99 9.96
CA PRO A 52 1.95 17.89 10.58
C PRO A 52 2.56 18.77 9.50
N THR A 53 2.48 20.09 9.67
CA THR A 53 3.19 21.04 8.82
C THR A 53 4.68 20.82 9.04
N ASN A 54 5.35 20.19 8.06
CA ASN A 54 6.80 20.16 8.04
C ASN A 54 7.26 21.58 7.71
N LYS A 55 7.53 22.38 8.75
CA LYS A 55 8.22 23.64 8.61
C LYS A 55 9.70 23.34 8.47
N THR A 56 10.13 23.02 7.26
CA THR A 56 11.54 23.10 6.91
C THR A 56 11.93 24.59 6.88
N PRO A 57 12.98 25.02 7.59
CA PRO A 57 13.51 26.38 7.46
C PRO A 57 14.13 26.63 6.09
#